data_AF-A0A316VMF9-F1
#
_entry.id   AF-A0A316VMF9-F1
#
_cell.length_a   1.000
_cell.length_b   1.000
_cell.length_c   1.000
_cell.angle_alpha   90.00
_cell.angle_beta   90.00
_cell.angle_gamma   90.00
#
_symmetry.space_group_name_H-M   'P 1'
#
loop_
_entity.id
_entity.type
_entity.pdbx_description
1 polymer ?
#
loop_
_entity_poly.entity_id
_entity_poly.type
_entity_poly.pdbx_seq_one_letter_code
_entity_poly.pdbx_strand_id
1 'polypeptide(L)'
;MRRGGPGLAALDRSLHSSAQFSTLGSELTASQVNELRNQLDVFSNALRQFAQQHRKDIVRDANFRHAFQQMCANIGVDPLAGGPPKSMAATALQRGTGSAGSATGKLAGLWNDFLGLSDFQNELSIQIIDVCVSTRESNGGYIDMKQLIRSLNQMRLGRSTDAGKSADSIVGSVTENDVIQSIKLLKPLGSGYEVINLANGEKMVRSVPKELDVDSTVVMSLLSLSITVSNLPTDALGQAYITQDDLVRENTSVNKTRWSIDRASAVLFGMSIGDGLLWVDEGVHPARYYALNLSSNLA
;
A
#
# COMPACT_ATOMS: atom_id res chain seq x y z
N MET A 1 -36.61 -55.26 -39.85
CA MET A 1 -35.97 -55.67 -38.59
C MET A 1 -36.06 -54.50 -37.60
N ARG A 2 -37.00 -54.56 -36.65
CA ARG A 2 -37.19 -53.50 -35.64
C ARG A 2 -36.08 -53.60 -34.60
N ARG A 3 -35.23 -52.58 -34.52
CA ARG A 3 -34.20 -52.44 -33.47
C ARG A 3 -34.92 -52.40 -32.13
N GLY A 4 -34.74 -53.44 -31.31
CA GLY A 4 -35.24 -53.46 -29.93
C GLY A 4 -34.65 -52.28 -29.18
N GLY A 5 -35.51 -51.43 -28.62
CA GLY A 5 -35.10 -50.29 -27.82
C GLY A 5 -34.29 -50.71 -26.59
N PRO A 6 -33.43 -49.83 -26.06
CA PRO A 6 -32.63 -50.13 -24.87
C PRO A 6 -33.55 -50.54 -23.71
N GLY A 7 -33.38 -51.78 -23.24
CA GLY A 7 -34.14 -52.33 -22.11
C GLY A 7 -33.62 -51.86 -20.76
N LEU A 8 -34.35 -52.20 -19.69
CA LEU A 8 -34.06 -51.84 -18.28
C LEU A 8 -32.60 -52.10 -17.85
N ALA A 9 -31.94 -53.12 -18.42
CA ALA A 9 -30.53 -53.42 -18.16
C ALA A 9 -29.55 -52.33 -18.65
N ALA A 10 -29.90 -51.56 -19.68
CA ALA A 10 -29.09 -50.44 -20.16
C ALA A 10 -29.16 -49.24 -19.20
N LEU A 11 -30.33 -49.04 -18.56
CA LEU A 11 -30.55 -47.99 -17.57
C LEU A 11 -29.76 -48.31 -16.30
N ASP A 12 -29.81 -49.55 -15.82
CA ASP A 12 -29.07 -50.00 -14.64
C ASP A 12 -27.54 -49.87 -14.83
N ARG A 13 -27.04 -50.24 -16.02
CA ARG A 13 -25.63 -50.02 -16.38
C ARG A 13 -25.23 -48.55 -16.43
N SER A 14 -26.13 -47.66 -16.87
CA SER A 14 -25.89 -46.21 -16.90
C SER A 14 -25.88 -45.57 -15.49
N LEU A 15 -26.71 -46.08 -14.58
CA LEU A 15 -26.71 -45.68 -13.17
C LEU A 15 -25.44 -46.15 -12.48
N HIS A 16 -25.06 -47.42 -12.68
CA HIS A 16 -23.82 -47.97 -12.14
C HIS A 16 -22.57 -47.26 -12.69
N SER A 17 -22.52 -46.96 -14.00
CA SER A 17 -21.38 -46.24 -14.57
C SER A 17 -21.29 -44.81 -14.08
N SER A 18 -22.41 -44.08 -13.96
CA SER A 18 -22.40 -42.71 -13.43
C SER A 18 -21.95 -42.65 -11.96
N ALA A 19 -22.37 -43.60 -11.12
CA ALA A 19 -21.89 -43.74 -9.75
C ALA A 19 -20.38 -44.04 -9.67
N GLN A 20 -19.88 -44.93 -10.54
CA GLN A 20 -18.45 -45.24 -10.61
C GLN A 20 -17.62 -44.06 -11.10
N PHE A 21 -18.07 -43.32 -12.12
CA PHE A 21 -17.38 -42.11 -12.59
C PHE A 21 -17.37 -41.02 -11.52
N SER A 22 -18.45 -40.86 -10.75
CA SER A 22 -18.48 -39.92 -9.62
C SER A 22 -17.48 -40.31 -8.53
N THR A 23 -17.38 -41.60 -8.21
CA THR A 23 -16.47 -42.11 -7.19
C THR A 23 -15.01 -41.92 -7.62
N LEU A 24 -14.66 -42.35 -8.83
CA LEU A 24 -13.32 -42.18 -9.40
C LEU A 24 -12.95 -40.69 -9.53
N GLY A 25 -13.90 -39.84 -9.92
CA GLY A 25 -13.71 -38.39 -9.94
C GLY A 25 -13.39 -37.81 -8.56
N SER A 26 -14.10 -38.27 -7.52
CA SER A 26 -13.83 -37.85 -6.14
C SER A 26 -12.48 -38.36 -5.60
N GLU A 27 -12.07 -39.57 -5.97
CA GLU A 27 -10.79 -40.15 -5.57
C GLU A 27 -9.60 -39.47 -6.26
N LEU A 28 -9.73 -39.22 -7.57
CA LEU A 28 -8.72 -38.51 -8.36
C LEU A 28 -8.56 -37.06 -7.88
N THR A 29 -9.65 -36.37 -7.58
CA THR A 29 -9.58 -35.03 -6.98
C THR A 29 -8.98 -35.07 -5.58
N ALA A 30 -9.35 -36.04 -4.74
CA ALA A 30 -8.78 -36.19 -3.40
C ALA A 30 -7.27 -36.45 -3.44
N SER A 31 -6.80 -37.31 -4.34
CA SER A 31 -5.36 -37.58 -4.53
C SER A 31 -4.60 -36.34 -5.01
N GLN A 32 -5.14 -35.60 -6.00
CA GLN A 32 -4.54 -34.35 -6.47
C GLN A 32 -4.45 -33.29 -5.37
N VAL A 33 -5.48 -33.16 -4.54
CA VAL A 33 -5.46 -32.20 -3.42
C VAL A 33 -4.45 -32.64 -2.35
N ASN A 34 -4.31 -33.93 -2.08
CA ASN A 34 -3.31 -34.43 -1.13
C ASN A 34 -1.88 -34.22 -1.64
N GLU A 35 -1.64 -34.44 -2.93
CA GLU A 35 -0.34 -34.16 -3.55
C GLU A 35 -0.02 -32.66 -3.47
N LEU A 36 -0.99 -31.80 -3.79
CA LEU A 36 -0.81 -30.34 -3.70
C LEU A 36 -0.52 -29.90 -2.26
N ARG A 37 -1.18 -30.50 -1.25
CA ARG A 37 -0.89 -30.25 0.17
C ARG A 37 0.54 -30.63 0.53
N ASN A 38 1.00 -31.81 0.12
CA ASN A 38 2.38 -32.26 0.36
C ASN A 38 3.39 -31.30 -0.29
N GLN A 39 3.11 -30.85 -1.52
CA GLN A 39 3.96 -29.89 -2.22
C GLN A 39 4.01 -28.54 -1.50
N LEU A 40 2.88 -28.03 -1.01
CA LEU A 40 2.83 -26.82 -0.20
C LEU A 40 3.60 -26.96 1.12
N ASP A 41 3.53 -28.12 1.78
CA ASP A 41 4.25 -28.38 3.02
C ASP A 41 5.77 -28.39 2.79
N VAL A 42 6.25 -29.14 1.78
CA VAL A 42 7.67 -29.17 1.39
C VAL A 42 8.17 -27.77 1.05
N PHE A 43 7.41 -27.04 0.24
CA PHE A 43 7.76 -25.69 -0.16
C PHE A 43 7.78 -24.72 1.04
N SER A 44 6.78 -24.79 1.94
CA SER A 44 6.73 -23.93 3.13
C SER A 44 7.93 -24.16 4.04
N ASN A 45 8.37 -25.41 4.21
CA ASN A 45 9.55 -25.77 4.97
C ASN A 45 10.84 -25.25 4.31
N ALA A 46 10.95 -25.37 2.99
CA ALA A 46 12.07 -24.82 2.24
C ALA A 46 12.14 -23.29 2.36
N LEU A 47 11.01 -22.59 2.23
CA LEU A 47 10.94 -21.13 2.35
C LEU A 47 11.26 -20.68 3.80
N ARG A 48 10.82 -21.43 4.82
CA ARG A 48 11.24 -21.20 6.21
C ARG A 48 12.74 -21.34 6.40
N GLN A 49 13.35 -22.39 5.85
CA GLN A 49 14.78 -22.63 5.98
C GLN A 49 15.58 -21.54 5.25
N PHE A 50 15.16 -21.18 4.03
CA PHE A 50 15.75 -20.11 3.25
C PHE A 50 15.73 -18.79 4.02
N ALA A 51 14.58 -18.44 4.59
CA ALA A 51 14.43 -17.17 5.28
C ALA A 51 15.19 -17.09 6.61
N GLN A 52 15.39 -18.22 7.31
CA GLN A 52 16.30 -18.28 8.46
C GLN A 52 17.76 -18.05 8.06
N GLN A 53 18.21 -18.68 6.98
CA GLN A 53 19.59 -18.57 6.51
C GLN A 53 19.90 -17.15 6.02
N HIS A 54 18.95 -16.54 5.32
CA HIS A 54 19.13 -15.23 4.69
C HIS A 54 18.47 -14.08 5.45
N ARG A 55 18.06 -14.25 6.70
CA ARG A 55 17.32 -13.22 7.47
C ARG A 55 17.99 -11.85 7.43
N LYS A 56 19.31 -11.80 7.67
CA LYS A 56 20.07 -10.54 7.68
C LYS A 56 20.10 -9.89 6.30
N ASP A 57 20.17 -10.70 5.26
CA ASP A 57 20.21 -10.24 3.87
C ASP A 57 18.84 -9.69 3.46
N ILE A 58 17.73 -10.36 3.85
CA ILE A 58 16.36 -9.89 3.59
C ILE A 58 16.10 -8.55 4.30
N VAL A 59 16.65 -8.33 5.49
CA VAL A 59 16.49 -7.04 6.20
C VAL A 59 17.38 -5.95 5.58
N ARG A 60 18.59 -6.32 5.16
CA ARG A 60 19.59 -5.38 4.64
C ARG A 60 19.29 -4.89 3.23
N ASP A 61 18.96 -5.80 2.32
CA ASP A 61 18.73 -5.51 0.90
C ASP A 61 17.24 -5.38 0.59
N ALA A 62 16.83 -4.19 0.18
CA ALA A 62 15.44 -3.91 -0.12
C ALA A 62 14.93 -4.61 -1.39
N ASN A 63 15.77 -4.82 -2.40
CA ASN A 63 15.37 -5.53 -3.61
C ASN A 63 15.12 -7.00 -3.31
N PHE A 64 16.02 -7.59 -2.53
CA PHE A 64 15.88 -8.97 -2.07
C PHE A 64 14.66 -9.15 -1.14
N ARG A 65 14.42 -8.19 -0.24
CA ARG A 65 13.20 -8.12 0.58
C ARG A 65 11.93 -8.17 -0.24
N HIS A 66 11.87 -7.35 -1.29
CA HIS A 66 10.71 -7.28 -2.18
C HIS A 66 10.51 -8.58 -2.96
N ALA A 67 11.56 -9.15 -3.54
CA ALA A 67 11.49 -10.43 -4.25
C ALA A 67 10.99 -11.57 -3.33
N PHE A 68 11.47 -11.62 -2.09
CA PHE A 68 11.02 -12.59 -1.09
C PHE A 68 9.55 -12.39 -0.74
N GLN A 69 9.09 -11.16 -0.55
CA GLN A 69 7.67 -10.85 -0.28
C GLN A 69 6.76 -11.23 -1.44
N GLN A 70 7.18 -10.99 -2.69
CA GLN A 70 6.42 -11.41 -3.88
C GLN A 70 6.26 -12.93 -3.97
N MET A 71 7.33 -13.67 -3.67
CA MET A 71 7.29 -15.14 -3.61
C MET A 71 6.28 -15.64 -2.58
N CYS A 72 6.23 -15.01 -1.40
CA CYS A 72 5.26 -15.35 -0.36
C CYS A 72 3.82 -15.02 -0.82
N ALA A 73 3.61 -13.84 -1.40
CA ALA A 73 2.30 -13.36 -1.85
C ALA A 73 1.68 -14.25 -2.94
N ASN A 74 2.47 -14.76 -3.89
CA ASN A 74 1.99 -15.64 -4.96
C ASN A 74 1.39 -16.95 -4.45
N ILE A 75 1.72 -17.34 -3.21
CA ILE A 75 1.27 -18.59 -2.59
C ILE A 75 0.11 -18.32 -1.62
N GLY A 76 -0.26 -17.05 -1.44
CA GLY A 76 -1.23 -16.63 -0.43
C GLY A 76 -0.68 -16.72 0.99
N VAL A 77 0.65 -16.75 1.13
CA VAL A 77 1.32 -16.62 2.41
C VAL A 77 1.69 -15.16 2.60
N ASP A 78 1.11 -14.52 3.60
CA ASP A 78 1.53 -13.18 3.99
C ASP A 78 2.65 -13.29 5.04
N PRO A 79 3.91 -12.92 4.72
CA PRO A 79 5.01 -12.97 5.67
C PRO A 79 4.88 -11.92 6.78
N LEU A 80 3.89 -11.03 6.68
CA LEU A 80 3.66 -9.85 7.50
C LEU A 80 2.36 -9.95 8.30
N ALA A 81 1.47 -10.88 7.95
CA ALA A 81 0.26 -11.22 8.70
C ALA A 81 0.61 -11.97 10.01
N GLY A 82 1.33 -11.29 10.88
CA GLY A 82 1.42 -11.62 12.29
C GLY A 82 0.22 -11.02 13.02
N GLY A 83 -0.48 -11.85 13.81
CA GLY A 83 -1.34 -11.31 14.86
C GLY A 83 -0.52 -10.50 15.88
N PRO A 84 -1.18 -9.65 16.68
CA PRO A 84 -0.52 -8.73 17.61
C PRO A 84 0.47 -9.47 18.52
N PRO A 85 1.54 -8.78 18.98
CA PRO A 85 2.57 -9.38 19.84
C PRO A 85 1.94 -10.04 21.07
N LYS A 86 2.55 -11.15 21.52
CA LYS A 86 2.08 -11.95 22.68
C LYS A 86 1.89 -11.12 23.96
N SER A 87 2.51 -9.94 24.07
CA SER A 87 2.33 -8.98 25.18
C SER A 87 0.98 -8.23 25.14
N MET A 88 0.30 -8.16 24.00
CA MET A 88 -1.06 -7.62 23.87
C MET A 88 -2.15 -8.69 23.67
N ALA A 89 -1.76 -9.94 23.45
CA ALA A 89 -2.70 -11.07 23.38
C ALA A 89 -3.32 -11.43 24.73
N ALA A 90 -2.72 -11.01 25.85
CA ALA A 90 -3.24 -11.27 27.19
C ALA A 90 -4.58 -10.55 27.48
N THR A 91 -4.91 -9.49 26.75
CA THR A 91 -6.16 -8.72 26.96
C THR A 91 -7.27 -9.08 25.97
N ALA A 92 -6.96 -9.82 24.89
CA ALA A 92 -7.90 -10.19 23.84
C ALA A 92 -8.47 -11.62 23.99
N LEU A 93 -8.34 -12.23 25.16
CA LEU A 93 -8.84 -13.59 25.45
C LEU A 93 -10.28 -13.64 25.98
N GLN A 94 -11.07 -12.59 25.74
CA GLN A 94 -12.49 -12.58 26.13
C GLN A 94 -13.41 -11.98 25.06
N ARG A 95 -13.22 -12.39 23.81
CA ARG A 95 -14.33 -12.32 22.84
C ARG A 95 -14.26 -13.52 21.91
N GLY A 96 -14.97 -14.58 22.32
CA GLY A 96 -15.22 -15.72 21.46
C GLY A 96 -15.98 -15.28 20.22
N THR A 97 -15.35 -15.46 19.07
CA THR A 97 -16.04 -15.59 17.79
C THR A 97 -15.44 -16.78 17.08
N GLY A 98 -16.15 -17.90 17.16
CA GLY A 98 -15.87 -19.04 16.30
C GLY A 98 -16.08 -18.65 14.84
N SER A 99 -15.06 -18.86 14.02
CA SER A 99 -15.24 -19.13 12.60
C SER A 99 -14.16 -20.11 12.18
N ALA A 100 -14.59 -21.37 12.04
CA ALA A 100 -13.81 -22.41 11.39
C ALA A 100 -13.71 -22.05 9.90
N GLY A 101 -12.50 -21.75 9.43
CA GLY A 101 -12.30 -21.46 8.02
C GLY A 101 -10.88 -20.98 7.71
N SER A 102 -9.98 -21.96 7.54
CA SER A 102 -8.81 -21.93 6.65
C SER A 102 -7.48 -22.25 7.33
N ALA A 103 -6.84 -23.32 6.85
CA ALA A 103 -5.47 -23.71 7.20
C ALA A 103 -4.44 -22.61 6.88
N THR A 104 -4.80 -21.59 6.08
CA THR A 104 -3.95 -20.40 5.85
C THR A 104 -3.79 -19.52 7.08
N GLY A 105 -4.77 -19.45 7.99
CA GLY A 105 -4.67 -18.64 9.22
C GLY A 105 -3.67 -19.19 10.24
N LYS A 106 -3.48 -20.51 10.28
CA LYS A 106 -2.46 -21.15 11.12
C LYS A 106 -1.05 -21.00 10.54
N LEU A 107 -0.92 -20.99 9.22
CA LEU A 107 0.37 -20.77 8.57
C LEU A 107 0.86 -19.34 8.79
N ALA A 108 -0.02 -18.32 8.68
CA ALA A 108 0.30 -16.92 8.93
C ALA A 108 0.91 -16.67 10.33
N GLY A 109 0.30 -17.24 11.38
CA GLY A 109 0.82 -17.14 12.75
C GLY A 109 2.18 -17.80 12.98
N LEU A 110 2.57 -18.77 12.14
CA LEU A 110 3.86 -19.47 12.21
C LEU A 110 5.01 -18.72 11.52
N TRP A 111 4.71 -17.81 10.58
CA TRP A 111 5.72 -16.98 9.93
C TRP A 111 6.20 -15.83 10.83
N ASN A 112 5.34 -15.38 11.75
CA ASN A 112 5.58 -14.26 12.67
C ASN A 112 6.80 -14.48 13.58
N ASP A 113 6.83 -15.59 14.32
CA ASP A 113 7.88 -15.88 15.30
C ASP A 113 9.26 -16.16 14.65
N PHE A 114 9.30 -16.43 13.34
CA PHE A 114 10.50 -16.99 12.68
C PHE A 114 11.26 -16.02 11.78
N LEU A 115 10.59 -15.02 11.18
CA LEU A 115 11.22 -14.18 10.17
C LEU A 115 11.74 -12.84 10.72
N GLY A 116 11.13 -12.28 11.76
CA GLY A 116 11.43 -10.91 12.24
C GLY A 116 11.25 -9.82 11.17
N LEU A 117 10.63 -10.16 10.03
CA LEU A 117 10.25 -9.22 8.99
C LEU A 117 9.05 -8.37 9.43
N SER A 118 8.17 -8.94 10.26
CA SER A 118 7.12 -8.19 10.95
C SER A 118 7.72 -7.13 11.87
N ASP A 119 8.80 -7.42 12.61
CA ASP A 119 9.44 -6.44 13.50
C ASP A 119 9.97 -5.22 12.71
N PHE A 120 10.69 -5.46 11.60
CA PHE A 120 11.18 -4.38 10.74
C PHE A 120 10.04 -3.50 10.21
N GLN A 121 8.94 -4.12 9.77
CA GLN A 121 7.81 -3.39 9.23
C GLN A 121 6.98 -2.69 10.29
N ASN A 122 6.77 -3.31 11.46
CA ASN A 122 6.12 -2.68 12.59
C ASN A 122 6.92 -1.46 13.06
N GLU A 123 8.25 -1.58 13.12
CA GLU A 123 9.15 -0.46 13.40
C GLU A 123 9.02 0.63 12.33
N LEU A 124 9.02 0.26 11.05
CA LEU A 124 8.83 1.21 9.95
C LEU A 124 7.44 1.88 10.00
N SER A 125 6.39 1.16 10.36
CA SER A 125 5.03 1.69 10.54
C SER A 125 4.97 2.75 11.64
N ILE A 126 5.65 2.52 12.78
CA ILE A 126 5.73 3.51 13.87
C ILE A 126 6.51 4.74 13.40
N GLN A 127 7.62 4.56 12.69
CA GLN A 127 8.40 5.65 12.14
C GLN A 127 7.60 6.49 11.12
N ILE A 128 6.76 5.85 10.30
CA ILE A 128 5.83 6.54 9.40
C ILE A 128 4.84 7.37 10.22
N ILE A 129 4.28 6.82 11.31
CA ILE A 129 3.38 7.57 12.21
C ILE A 129 4.09 8.80 12.75
N ASP A 130 5.31 8.66 13.26
CA ASP A 130 6.07 9.77 13.87
C ASP A 130 6.34 10.91 12.86
N VAL A 131 6.73 10.56 11.63
CA VAL A 131 6.93 11.55 10.55
C VAL A 131 5.60 12.23 10.20
N CYS A 132 4.51 11.46 10.04
CA CYS A 132 3.20 12.02 9.72
C CYS A 132 2.65 12.92 10.84
N VAL A 133 2.90 12.59 12.12
CA VAL A 133 2.46 13.40 13.27
C VAL A 133 3.29 14.68 13.36
N SER A 134 4.61 14.58 13.25
CA SER A 134 5.51 15.76 13.35
C SER A 134 5.35 16.75 12.20
N THR A 135 4.97 16.27 11.01
CA THR A 135 4.76 17.13 9.84
C THR A 135 3.30 17.59 9.67
N ARG A 136 2.37 17.11 10.50
CA ARG A 136 0.93 17.32 10.35
C ARG A 136 0.53 18.80 10.29
N GLU A 137 1.12 19.63 11.14
CA GLU A 137 0.80 21.06 11.21
C GLU A 137 1.31 21.82 9.98
N SER A 138 2.39 21.32 9.37
CA SER A 138 3.00 21.97 8.21
C SER A 138 2.41 21.50 6.88
N ASN A 139 1.92 20.26 6.77
CA ASN A 139 1.48 19.67 5.50
C ASN A 139 -0.01 19.28 5.48
N GLY A 140 -0.76 19.56 6.54
CA GLY A 140 -2.20 19.23 6.63
C GLY A 140 -2.50 17.73 6.75
N GLY A 141 -1.49 16.88 7.00
CA GLY A 141 -1.63 15.44 7.11
C GLY A 141 -1.40 14.67 5.81
N TYR A 142 -0.80 15.31 4.80
CA TYR A 142 -0.46 14.72 3.50
C TYR A 142 1.03 14.89 3.21
N ILE A 143 1.70 13.81 2.85
CA ILE A 143 3.14 13.82 2.55
C ILE A 143 3.43 13.08 1.24
N ASP A 144 4.30 13.65 0.41
CA ASP A 144 4.76 12.98 -0.82
C ASP A 144 5.57 11.72 -0.48
N MET A 145 5.40 10.66 -1.26
CA MET A 145 6.10 9.38 -1.04
C MET A 145 7.62 9.57 -1.06
N LYS A 146 8.15 10.40 -1.98
CA LYS A 146 9.59 10.65 -2.06
C LYS A 146 10.09 11.40 -0.82
N GLN A 147 9.34 12.41 -0.38
CA GLN A 147 9.67 13.16 0.84
C GLN A 147 9.60 12.29 2.10
N LEU A 148 8.59 11.42 2.21
CA LEU A 148 8.45 10.48 3.31
C LEU A 148 9.64 9.51 3.35
N ILE A 149 10.00 8.89 2.22
CA ILE A 149 11.16 8.00 2.13
C ILE A 149 12.45 8.72 2.52
N ARG A 150 12.66 9.96 2.06
CA ARG A 150 13.81 10.80 2.46
C ARG A 150 13.84 11.03 3.96
N SER A 151 12.71 11.41 4.55
CA SER A 151 12.57 11.66 6.00
C SER A 151 12.83 10.41 6.82
N LEU A 152 12.31 9.25 6.39
CA LEU A 152 12.54 7.96 7.04
C LEU A 152 14.01 7.54 6.96
N ASN A 153 14.65 7.70 5.80
CA ASN A 153 16.07 7.40 5.64
C ASN A 153 16.93 8.34 6.49
N GLN A 154 16.62 9.64 6.55
CA GLN A 154 17.31 10.62 7.41
C GLN A 154 17.19 10.26 8.90
N MET A 155 15.99 9.92 9.36
CA MET A 155 15.76 9.52 10.75
C MET A 155 16.52 8.24 11.12
N ARG A 156 16.66 7.30 10.19
CA ARG A 156 17.44 6.07 10.38
C ARG A 156 18.95 6.32 10.35
N LEU A 157 19.42 7.27 9.53
CA LEU A 157 20.82 7.70 9.44
C LEU A 157 21.29 8.42 10.71
N GLY A 158 20.42 9.18 11.39
CA GLY A 158 20.74 9.87 12.65
C GLY A 158 21.07 8.94 13.83
N ARG A 159 20.85 7.62 13.67
CA ARG A 159 21.11 6.59 14.70
C ARG A 159 22.32 5.69 14.37
N SER A 160 22.89 5.77 13.17
CA SER A 160 24.12 5.06 12.79
C SER A 160 25.27 6.04 12.56
N THR A 161 26.34 5.88 13.34
CA THR A 161 27.57 6.68 13.32
C THR A 161 28.45 6.40 12.09
N ASP A 162 27.90 6.33 10.89
CA ASP A 162 28.63 6.06 9.64
C ASP A 162 28.28 7.10 8.57
N ALA A 163 28.56 8.37 8.86
CA ALA A 163 28.29 9.55 8.04
C ALA A 163 29.23 9.71 6.83
N GLY A 164 29.40 8.66 6.02
CA GLY A 164 30.34 8.70 4.88
C GLY A 164 30.08 7.74 3.73
N LYS A 165 28.99 6.96 3.73
CA LYS A 165 28.64 6.07 2.60
C LYS A 165 27.45 6.63 1.83
N SER A 166 27.57 6.61 0.50
CA SER A 166 26.55 7.04 -0.45
C SER A 166 25.17 6.44 -0.13
N ALA A 167 24.11 7.18 -0.43
CA ALA A 167 22.72 6.82 -0.14
C ALA A 167 22.30 5.44 -0.68
N ASP A 168 23.00 4.94 -1.70
CA ASP A 168 22.79 3.64 -2.37
C ASP A 168 23.42 2.45 -1.61
N SER A 169 24.23 2.73 -0.58
CA SER A 169 24.95 1.75 0.26
C SER A 169 24.41 1.71 1.70
N ILE A 170 23.25 2.30 1.98
CA ILE A 170 22.68 2.32 3.32
C ILE A 170 22.10 0.95 3.65
N VAL A 171 22.64 0.30 4.67
CA VAL A 171 22.07 -0.92 5.27
C VAL A 171 20.64 -0.62 5.70
N GLY A 172 19.64 -1.25 5.06
CA GLY A 172 18.23 -1.09 5.42
C GLY A 172 17.54 0.14 4.81
N SER A 173 17.99 0.62 3.64
CA SER A 173 17.29 1.66 2.87
C SER A 173 15.81 1.32 2.71
N VAL A 174 14.95 2.29 3.01
CA VAL A 174 13.50 2.15 2.89
C VAL A 174 13.10 2.36 1.44
N THR A 175 12.34 1.42 0.87
CA THR A 175 11.76 1.56 -0.47
C THR A 175 10.29 1.92 -0.40
N GLU A 176 9.75 2.38 -1.53
CA GLU A 176 8.32 2.66 -1.68
C GLU A 176 7.44 1.45 -1.33
N ASN A 177 7.84 0.25 -1.74
CA ASN A 177 7.07 -0.95 -1.41
C ASN A 177 7.06 -1.20 0.11
N ASP A 178 8.16 -0.94 0.82
CA ASP A 178 8.19 -1.09 2.28
C ASP A 178 7.21 -0.13 2.97
N VAL A 179 7.11 1.11 2.48
CA VAL A 179 6.13 2.09 2.96
C VAL A 179 4.70 1.63 2.67
N ILE A 180 4.42 1.18 1.45
CA ILE A 180 3.08 0.69 1.06
C ILE A 180 2.65 -0.49 1.94
N GLN A 181 3.54 -1.45 2.19
CA GLN A 181 3.23 -2.59 3.06
C GLN A 181 3.03 -2.15 4.52
N SER A 182 3.89 -1.25 5.02
CA SER A 182 3.79 -0.72 6.38
C SER A 182 2.48 0.04 6.62
N ILE A 183 1.98 0.77 5.62
CA ILE A 183 0.67 1.45 5.69
C ILE A 183 -0.48 0.45 5.70
N LYS A 184 -0.37 -0.68 5.00
CA LYS A 184 -1.40 -1.73 5.08
C LYS A 184 -1.51 -2.31 6.49
N LEU A 185 -0.39 -2.43 7.22
CA LEU A 185 -0.39 -2.84 8.63
C LEU A 185 -1.08 -1.82 9.54
N LEU A 186 -1.12 -0.55 9.15
CA LEU A 186 -1.79 0.51 9.91
C LEU A 186 -3.30 0.56 9.69
N LYS A 187 -3.83 -0.04 8.60
CA LYS A 187 -5.27 -0.01 8.28
C LYS A 187 -6.19 -0.47 9.43
N PRO A 188 -5.89 -1.54 10.19
CA PRO A 188 -6.74 -2.00 11.29
C PRO A 188 -6.88 -0.98 12.43
N LEU A 189 -5.97 -0.02 12.55
CA LEU A 189 -6.04 1.02 13.59
C LEU A 189 -7.11 2.06 13.31
N GLY A 190 -7.64 2.14 12.09
CA GLY A 190 -8.69 3.10 11.72
C GLY A 190 -8.27 4.57 11.75
N SER A 191 -6.96 4.85 11.80
CA SER A 191 -6.41 6.21 11.91
C SER A 191 -6.32 6.98 10.59
N GLY A 192 -6.85 6.44 9.49
CA GLY A 192 -6.94 7.13 8.21
C GLY A 192 -5.69 7.07 7.33
N TYR A 193 -4.70 6.26 7.70
CA TYR A 193 -3.49 6.04 6.90
C TYR A 193 -3.81 5.36 5.57
N GLU A 194 -3.57 6.05 4.47
CA GLU A 194 -3.84 5.54 3.13
C GLU A 194 -2.83 6.08 2.12
N VAL A 195 -2.51 5.27 1.12
CA VAL A 195 -1.73 5.69 -0.04
C VAL A 195 -2.69 6.18 -1.11
N ILE A 196 -2.58 7.44 -1.49
CA ILE A 196 -3.37 8.08 -2.54
C ILE A 196 -2.51 8.17 -3.79
N ASN A 197 -3.07 7.79 -4.93
CA ASN A 197 -2.44 8.00 -6.23
C ASN A 197 -2.98 9.30 -6.85
N LEU A 198 -2.09 10.21 -7.18
CA LEU A 198 -2.42 11.43 -7.91
C LEU A 198 -2.65 11.12 -9.40
N ALA A 199 -3.36 12.02 -10.09
CA ALA A 199 -3.64 11.87 -11.52
C ALA A 199 -2.38 11.85 -12.41
N ASN A 200 -1.28 12.42 -11.91
CA ASN A 200 0.03 12.43 -12.58
C ASN A 200 0.83 11.11 -12.38
N GLY A 201 0.29 10.15 -11.62
CA GLY A 201 0.94 8.88 -11.31
C GLY A 201 1.85 8.90 -10.08
N GLU A 202 2.06 10.06 -9.45
CA GLU A 202 2.78 10.14 -8.18
C GLU A 202 1.92 9.66 -7.01
N LYS A 203 2.58 9.21 -5.94
CA LYS A 203 1.90 8.65 -4.77
C LYS A 203 2.14 9.54 -3.56
N MET A 204 1.09 9.71 -2.76
CA MET A 204 1.13 10.44 -1.51
C MET A 204 0.59 9.57 -0.38
N VAL A 205 1.01 9.86 0.84
CA VAL A 205 0.49 9.22 2.05
C VAL A 205 -0.38 10.22 2.80
N ARG A 206 -1.62 9.82 3.04
CA ARG A 206 -2.56 10.53 3.91
C ARG A 206 -2.48 9.94 5.32
N SER A 207 -2.53 10.78 6.34
CA SER A 207 -2.49 10.40 7.77
C SER A 207 -3.71 10.86 8.57
N VAL A 208 -4.65 11.55 7.91
CA VAL A 208 -5.87 12.08 8.53
C VAL A 208 -7.07 11.44 7.81
N PRO A 209 -8.14 11.01 8.52
CA PRO A 209 -9.29 10.32 7.94
C PRO A 209 -10.22 11.19 7.08
N LYS A 210 -9.74 12.33 6.58
CA LYS A 210 -10.50 13.23 5.73
C LYS A 210 -10.42 12.77 4.27
N GLU A 211 -11.56 12.72 3.58
CA GLU A 211 -11.60 12.40 2.15
C GLU A 211 -11.13 13.60 1.34
N LEU A 212 -10.26 13.35 0.36
CA LEU A 212 -9.86 14.36 -0.62
C LEU A 212 -10.80 14.23 -1.80
N ASP A 213 -11.57 15.28 -2.10
CA ASP A 213 -12.48 15.29 -3.24
C ASP A 213 -11.68 15.17 -4.55
N VAL A 214 -12.34 14.69 -5.62
CA VAL A 214 -11.74 14.51 -6.95
C VAL A 214 -11.08 15.82 -7.40
N ASP A 215 -11.74 16.95 -7.20
CA ASP A 215 -11.19 18.25 -7.60
C ASP A 215 -9.94 18.63 -6.82
N SER A 216 -9.91 18.30 -5.53
CA SER A 216 -8.75 18.55 -4.68
C SER A 216 -7.57 17.67 -5.08
N THR A 217 -7.82 16.40 -5.46
CA THR A 217 -6.75 15.52 -6.00
C THR A 217 -6.18 16.06 -7.31
N VAL A 218 -7.01 16.70 -8.14
CA VAL A 218 -6.54 17.33 -9.38
C VAL A 218 -5.67 18.53 -9.05
N VAL A 219 -6.11 19.47 -8.22
CA VAL A 219 -5.30 20.63 -7.82
C VAL A 219 -3.93 20.19 -7.27
N MET A 220 -3.91 19.19 -6.40
CA MET A 220 -2.66 18.62 -5.88
C MET A 220 -1.79 18.02 -6.99
N SER A 221 -2.38 17.31 -7.95
CA SER A 221 -1.63 16.75 -9.08
C SER A 221 -1.04 17.83 -9.99
N LEU A 222 -1.72 18.97 -10.13
CA LEU A 222 -1.25 20.12 -10.90
C LEU A 222 -0.05 20.79 -10.24
N LEU A 223 -0.12 20.97 -8.92
CA LEU A 223 0.96 21.55 -8.13
C LEU A 223 2.15 20.59 -7.99
N SER A 224 1.91 19.27 -8.02
CA SER A 224 2.93 18.22 -7.93
C SER A 224 3.69 18.00 -9.23
N LEU A 225 3.09 18.35 -10.38
CA LEU A 225 3.76 18.20 -11.67
C LEU A 225 5.08 18.98 -11.67
N SER A 226 6.17 18.25 -11.94
CA SER A 226 7.48 18.85 -12.17
C SER A 226 7.35 19.95 -13.23
N ILE A 227 8.01 21.08 -12.95
CA ILE A 227 8.09 22.32 -13.74
C ILE A 227 8.30 22.05 -15.26
N THR A 228 8.89 20.91 -15.61
CA THR A 228 9.15 20.48 -16.99
C THR A 228 7.91 20.08 -17.79
N VAL A 229 6.76 19.76 -17.17
CA VAL A 229 5.57 19.21 -17.87
C VAL A 229 4.35 20.11 -17.77
N SER A 230 4.21 20.89 -16.69
CA SER A 230 3.08 21.82 -16.51
C SER A 230 3.47 23.24 -16.88
N ASN A 231 2.66 23.92 -17.71
CA ASN A 231 2.75 25.36 -17.97
C ASN A 231 2.31 26.22 -16.76
N LEU A 232 2.44 25.71 -15.54
CA LEU A 232 2.07 26.44 -14.33
C LEU A 232 3.12 27.51 -14.03
N PRO A 233 2.71 28.71 -13.61
CA PRO A 233 3.64 29.74 -13.22
C PRO A 233 4.40 29.34 -11.94
N THR A 234 5.64 29.79 -11.85
CA THR A 234 6.52 29.60 -10.69
C THR A 234 6.89 30.95 -10.10
N ASP A 235 7.14 30.97 -8.80
CA ASP A 235 7.66 32.15 -8.13
C ASP A 235 9.18 32.28 -8.30
N ALA A 236 9.76 33.31 -7.67
CA ALA A 236 11.20 33.54 -7.70
C ALA A 236 12.03 32.44 -7.00
N LEU A 237 11.39 31.62 -6.16
CA LEU A 237 12.01 30.48 -5.48
C LEU A 237 11.85 29.17 -6.27
N GLY A 238 11.23 29.23 -7.46
CA GLY A 238 10.95 28.08 -8.31
C GLY A 238 9.80 27.22 -7.79
N GLN A 239 8.99 27.70 -6.84
CA GLN A 239 7.83 26.99 -6.35
C GLN A 239 6.64 27.22 -7.28
N ALA A 240 6.02 26.12 -7.72
CA ALA A 240 4.82 26.17 -8.53
C ALA A 240 3.64 26.67 -7.70
N TYR A 241 2.84 27.56 -8.28
CA TYR A 241 1.59 28.03 -7.69
C TYR A 241 0.47 27.95 -8.70
N ILE A 242 -0.76 27.95 -8.18
CA ILE A 242 -1.97 27.96 -8.99
C ILE A 242 -2.79 29.19 -8.66
N THR A 243 -3.39 29.78 -9.69
CA THR A 243 -4.36 30.87 -9.53
C THR A 243 -5.75 30.38 -9.96
N GLN A 244 -6.80 31.09 -9.55
CA GLN A 244 -8.16 30.78 -9.97
C GLN A 244 -8.32 30.78 -11.50
N ASP A 245 -7.65 31.73 -12.17
CA ASP A 245 -7.70 31.83 -13.63
C ASP A 245 -7.03 30.63 -14.32
N ASP A 246 -5.98 30.07 -13.71
CA ASP A 246 -5.26 28.93 -14.27
C ASP A 246 -6.08 27.64 -14.23
N LEU A 247 -6.96 27.48 -13.23
CA LEU A 247 -7.92 26.37 -13.18
C LEU A 247 -9.03 26.50 -14.22
N VAL A 248 -9.47 27.72 -14.50
CA VAL A 248 -10.55 28.01 -15.46
C VAL A 248 -10.04 27.91 -16.92
N ARG A 249 -8.74 28.10 -17.14
CA ARG A 249 -8.10 27.98 -18.47
C ARG A 249 -8.05 26.52 -18.93
N GLU A 250 -8.32 26.31 -20.22
CA GLU A 250 -8.44 24.99 -20.87
C GLU A 250 -7.11 24.24 -21.04
N ASN A 251 -5.97 24.82 -20.65
CA ASN A 251 -4.63 24.35 -21.02
C ASN A 251 -4.00 23.35 -20.04
N THR A 252 -4.72 22.90 -19.03
CA THR A 252 -4.14 22.02 -18.04
C THR A 252 -4.37 20.57 -18.42
N SER A 253 -3.33 19.92 -18.99
CA SER A 253 -3.36 18.59 -19.63
C SER A 253 -3.94 17.43 -18.79
N VAL A 254 -4.22 17.65 -17.51
CA VAL A 254 -4.79 16.67 -16.57
C VAL A 254 -6.32 16.67 -16.59
N ASN A 255 -6.98 17.77 -16.97
CA ASN A 255 -8.44 17.87 -16.97
C ASN A 255 -9.02 17.92 -18.38
N LYS A 256 -9.93 16.98 -18.68
CA LYS A 256 -10.76 17.00 -19.91
C LYS A 256 -11.97 17.93 -19.81
N THR A 257 -12.24 18.52 -18.64
CA THR A 257 -13.45 19.31 -18.35
C THR A 257 -13.10 20.74 -17.95
N ARG A 258 -13.85 21.70 -18.49
CA ARG A 258 -13.74 23.13 -18.18
C ARG A 258 -14.25 23.40 -16.77
N TRP A 259 -13.46 24.07 -15.94
CA TRP A 259 -13.88 24.47 -14.59
C TRP A 259 -14.69 25.76 -14.64
N SER A 260 -15.77 25.83 -13.86
CA SER A 260 -16.45 27.10 -13.60
C SER A 260 -15.68 27.92 -12.58
N ILE A 261 -15.85 29.24 -12.63
CA ILE A 261 -15.22 30.20 -11.72
C ILE A 261 -15.59 29.86 -10.25
N ASP A 262 -16.86 29.55 -10.00
CA ASP A 262 -17.38 29.20 -8.67
C ASP A 262 -16.85 27.86 -8.16
N ARG A 263 -16.62 26.89 -9.05
CA ARG A 263 -16.01 25.61 -8.68
C ARG A 263 -14.54 25.79 -8.31
N ALA A 264 -13.80 26.57 -9.10
CA ALA A 264 -12.40 26.87 -8.83
C ALA A 264 -12.23 27.63 -7.50
N SER A 265 -13.07 28.63 -7.23
CA SER A 265 -13.03 29.36 -5.95
C SER A 265 -13.41 28.47 -4.77
N ALA A 266 -14.46 27.65 -4.88
CA ALA A 266 -14.90 26.76 -3.82
C ALA A 266 -13.83 25.73 -3.44
N VAL A 267 -13.17 25.12 -4.43
CA VAL A 267 -12.10 24.14 -4.21
C VAL A 267 -10.88 24.81 -3.57
N LEU A 268 -10.41 25.94 -4.12
CA LEU A 268 -9.24 26.65 -3.58
C LEU A 268 -9.47 27.15 -2.15
N PHE A 269 -10.66 27.69 -1.86
CA PHE A 269 -11.05 28.14 -0.53
C PHE A 269 -11.21 26.96 0.45
N GLY A 270 -11.84 25.88 0.01
CA GLY A 270 -11.99 24.66 0.81
C GLY A 270 -10.63 24.04 1.16
N MET A 271 -9.72 23.94 0.19
CA MET A 271 -8.40 23.38 0.38
C MET A 271 -7.48 24.28 1.23
N SER A 272 -7.64 25.61 1.18
CA SER A 272 -6.83 26.52 2.00
C SER A 272 -7.31 26.60 3.45
N ILE A 273 -8.55 27.02 3.68
CA ILE A 273 -9.08 27.29 5.03
C ILE A 273 -9.68 26.04 5.67
N GLY A 274 -10.36 25.20 4.88
CA GLY A 274 -11.04 24.01 5.40
C GLY A 274 -10.10 22.82 5.62
N ASP A 275 -9.15 22.61 4.71
CA ASP A 275 -8.30 21.43 4.71
C ASP A 275 -6.87 21.72 5.17
N GLY A 276 -6.43 22.99 5.08
CA GLY A 276 -5.06 23.38 5.43
C GLY A 276 -4.01 22.75 4.51
N LEU A 277 -4.35 22.51 3.24
CA LEU A 277 -3.46 21.91 2.23
C LEU A 277 -2.74 22.94 1.38
N LEU A 278 -3.37 24.11 1.24
CA LEU A 278 -2.85 25.22 0.43
C LEU A 278 -2.53 26.42 1.30
N TRP A 279 -1.38 27.06 1.04
CA TRP A 279 -1.11 28.42 1.47
C TRP A 279 -1.57 29.42 0.43
N VAL A 280 -2.14 30.53 0.89
CA VAL A 280 -2.62 31.62 0.03
C VAL A 280 -1.70 32.82 0.20
N ASP A 281 -1.19 33.33 -0.91
CA ASP A 281 -0.54 34.63 -0.99
C ASP A 281 -1.52 35.64 -1.60
N GLU A 282 -2.08 36.49 -0.74
CA GLU A 282 -2.97 37.60 -1.11
C GLU A 282 -2.20 38.90 -1.39
N GLY A 283 -0.88 38.93 -1.18
CA GLY A 283 -0.04 40.10 -1.43
C GLY A 283 0.12 40.42 -2.92
N VAL A 284 -0.31 39.51 -3.80
CA VAL A 284 -0.24 39.63 -5.25
C VAL A 284 -1.61 39.33 -5.86
N HIS A 285 -1.98 40.07 -6.91
CA HIS A 285 -3.20 39.83 -7.68
C HIS A 285 -2.87 39.24 -9.07
N PRO A 286 -3.51 38.14 -9.50
CA PRO A 286 -4.46 37.31 -8.74
C PRO A 286 -3.79 36.51 -7.61
N ALA A 287 -4.57 36.18 -6.57
CA ALA A 287 -4.07 35.46 -5.39
C ALA A 287 -3.48 34.11 -5.77
N ARG A 288 -2.33 33.77 -5.16
CA ARG A 288 -1.55 32.58 -5.50
C ARG A 288 -1.73 31.52 -4.44
N TYR A 289 -1.93 30.28 -4.87
CA TYR A 289 -2.12 29.13 -3.99
C TYR A 289 -0.97 28.14 -4.15
N TYR A 290 -0.37 27.76 -3.04
CA TYR A 290 0.82 26.89 -2.98
C TYR A 290 0.51 25.62 -2.21
N ALA A 291 0.97 24.47 -2.71
CA ALA A 291 0.85 23.19 -1.99
C ALA A 291 1.92 23.06 -0.91
N LEU A 292 1.49 22.79 0.31
CA LEU A 292 2.36 22.70 1.49
C LEU A 292 3.27 21.47 1.51
N ASN A 293 2.77 20.35 1.00
CA ASN A 293 3.48 19.08 0.96
C ASN A 293 4.58 19.02 -0.12
N LEU A 294 4.68 20.03 -0.99
CA LEU A 294 5.59 20.06 -2.14
C LEU A 294 6.69 21.11 -2.00
N SER A 295 6.62 21.96 -0.98
CA SER A 295 7.67 22.93 -0.65
C SER A 295 8.88 22.24 -0.01
N SER A 296 9.64 21.52 -0.83
CA SER A 296 10.84 20.79 -0.39
C SER A 296 12.03 21.67 0.01
N ASN A 297 11.87 23.00 0.06
CA ASN A 297 12.92 23.98 0.33
C ASN A 297 12.72 24.86 1.58
N LEU A 298 11.74 24.58 2.44
CA LEU A 298 11.53 25.32 3.70
C LEU A 298 12.14 24.59 4.91
N ALA A 299 13.41 24.18 4.79
CA ALA A 299 14.26 23.77 5.92
C ALA A 299 15.58 24.52 5.85
#